data_AF-A0A512II11-F1
#
_entry.id   AF-A0A512II11-F1
#
_cell.length_a   1.000
_cell.length_b   1.000
_cell.length_c   1.000
_cell.angle_alpha   90.00
_cell.angle_beta   90.00
_cell.angle_gamma   90.00
#
_symmetry.space_group_name_H-M   'P 1'
#
loop_
_entity.id
_entity.type
_entity.pdbx_description
1 polymer ?
#
loop_
_entity_poly.entity_id
_entity_poly.type
_entity_poly.pdbx_seq_one_letter_code
_entity_poly.pdbx_strand_id
1 'polypeptide(L)'
;MRWRGSKKGGRRPVTSSDPVAAAIDAAAAGGPLVARHPDVVPRVEELPEWVDVHDSDDIDGFNTVVWFDDEIGCYCDPYDDGLDQALADQPGVKAILAEDREVVYLRTRLAIDDVKAAVIRAVVEVNRSPRDPASTDVLSTEAVDQLATAVRPLLEQAGFANTPTGPRYFYREGSNGFVQSIAVTPGVGTSGDGTSYAGLVWVMSGTHVPGFGRDIPSRPDRVAPAHCGQPAYHWVTPTVDALTRVLHDEVLPVLNVTRGRAELAAWVGGDPTRVPVPNHRPTYARLFAQWGLVDQAARVVAHVDEHERCLRDHRDTVAARELIRAARP
;
A
#
# COMPACT_ATOMS: atom_id res chain seq x y z
N MET A 1 -32.06 3.94 17.80
CA MET A 1 -32.07 5.06 16.83
C MET A 1 -31.75 4.45 15.46
N ARG A 2 -32.74 4.31 14.57
CA ARG A 2 -32.55 3.69 13.25
C ARG A 2 -31.94 4.73 12.31
N TRP A 3 -30.65 4.60 11.99
CA TRP A 3 -30.05 5.37 10.92
C TRP A 3 -30.60 4.84 9.60
N ARG A 4 -31.39 5.69 8.91
CA ARG A 4 -31.82 5.42 7.53
C ARG A 4 -30.57 5.50 6.66
N GLY A 5 -30.34 4.49 5.83
CA GLY A 5 -29.29 4.53 4.81
C GLY A 5 -29.34 5.87 4.07
N SER A 6 -28.23 6.58 4.09
CA SER A 6 -28.04 7.80 3.31
C SER A 6 -28.35 7.45 1.85
N LYS A 7 -29.44 7.99 1.31
CA LYS A 7 -29.69 7.97 -0.13
C LYS A 7 -28.45 8.56 -0.79
N LYS A 8 -27.82 7.85 -1.73
CA LYS A 8 -26.75 8.37 -2.61
C LYS A 8 -27.14 9.79 -3.02
N GLY A 9 -26.50 10.79 -2.44
CA GLY A 9 -26.82 12.19 -2.72
C GLY A 9 -26.49 12.42 -4.17
N GLY A 10 -27.52 12.58 -5.02
CA GLY A 10 -27.33 12.63 -6.47
C GLY A 10 -26.22 13.60 -6.88
N ARG A 11 -25.35 13.12 -7.78
CA ARG A 11 -24.31 13.92 -8.43
C ARG A 11 -24.96 15.11 -9.13
N ARG A 12 -24.24 16.22 -9.17
CA ARG A 12 -24.59 17.39 -9.97
C ARG A 12 -24.41 17.06 -11.44
N PRO A 13 -25.12 17.75 -12.34
CA PRO A 13 -24.82 17.70 -13.77
C PRO A 13 -23.38 18.12 -14.03
N VAL A 14 -22.81 17.61 -15.12
CA VAL A 14 -21.47 17.95 -15.61
C VAL A 14 -21.39 19.46 -15.87
N THR A 15 -20.28 20.11 -15.48
CA THR A 15 -20.16 21.58 -15.57
C THR A 15 -19.89 22.11 -16.99
N SER A 16 -19.37 21.27 -17.89
CA SER A 16 -19.14 21.59 -19.29
C SER A 16 -19.33 20.34 -20.16
N SER A 17 -19.17 20.49 -21.49
CA SER A 17 -19.21 19.35 -22.42
C SER A 17 -18.03 18.39 -22.25
N ASP A 18 -16.90 18.89 -21.75
CA ASP A 18 -15.69 18.11 -21.45
C ASP A 18 -14.89 18.84 -20.35
N PRO A 19 -15.18 18.58 -19.06
CA PRO A 19 -14.48 19.21 -17.94
C PRO A 19 -12.99 18.86 -17.89
N VAL A 20 -12.63 17.67 -18.38
CA VAL A 20 -11.26 17.16 -18.36
C VAL A 20 -10.43 17.93 -19.38
N ALA A 21 -10.89 18.03 -20.64
CA ALA A 21 -10.22 18.84 -21.65
C ALA A 21 -10.09 20.31 -21.22
N ALA A 22 -11.15 20.89 -20.62
CA ALA A 22 -11.08 22.25 -20.10
C ALA A 22 -10.03 22.43 -18.99
N ALA A 23 -9.84 21.42 -18.13
CA ALA A 23 -8.80 21.43 -17.11
C ALA A 23 -7.40 21.34 -17.73
N ILE A 24 -7.21 20.52 -18.77
CA ILE A 24 -5.96 20.39 -19.52
C ILE A 24 -5.62 21.71 -20.21
N ASP A 25 -6.57 22.31 -20.93
CA ASP A 25 -6.37 23.58 -21.65
C ASP A 25 -5.99 24.70 -20.68
N ALA A 26 -6.70 24.80 -19.55
CA ALA A 26 -6.40 25.77 -18.50
C ALA A 26 -5.02 25.54 -17.87
N ALA A 27 -4.66 24.28 -17.64
CA ALA A 27 -3.33 23.92 -17.15
C ALA A 27 -2.25 24.28 -18.19
N ALA A 28 -2.37 23.90 -19.45
CA ALA A 28 -1.42 24.24 -20.51
C ALA A 28 -1.21 25.76 -20.66
N ALA A 29 -2.29 26.54 -20.55
CA ALA A 29 -2.23 28.01 -20.56
C ALA A 29 -1.48 28.61 -19.36
N GLY A 30 -1.44 27.90 -18.22
CA GLY A 30 -0.76 28.32 -17.00
C GLY A 30 0.76 28.14 -17.00
N GLY A 31 1.35 27.64 -18.10
CA GLY A 31 2.80 27.46 -18.26
C GLY A 31 3.26 26.01 -18.22
N PRO A 32 4.57 25.74 -18.36
CA PRO A 32 5.07 24.36 -18.32
C PRO A 32 4.91 23.74 -16.92
N LEU A 33 4.82 22.42 -16.89
CA LEU A 33 4.97 21.65 -15.65
C LEU A 33 6.44 21.59 -15.24
N VAL A 34 6.69 21.42 -13.95
CA VAL A 34 8.03 21.27 -13.38
C VAL A 34 8.43 19.80 -13.48
N ALA A 35 9.57 19.53 -14.12
CA ALA A 35 10.15 18.19 -14.16
C ALA A 35 10.57 17.77 -12.75
N ARG A 36 9.86 16.79 -12.18
CA ARG A 36 10.13 16.27 -10.81
C ARG A 36 10.99 15.02 -10.81
N HIS A 37 11.14 14.37 -11.96
CA HIS A 37 12.03 13.23 -12.20
C HIS A 37 13.05 13.60 -13.28
N PRO A 38 14.34 13.29 -13.12
CA PRO A 38 15.40 13.75 -14.03
C PRO A 38 15.22 13.29 -15.48
N ASP A 39 14.62 12.12 -15.66
CA ASP A 39 14.44 11.49 -16.98
C ASP A 39 13.05 11.69 -17.60
N VAL A 40 12.14 12.42 -16.92
CA VAL A 40 10.76 12.59 -17.37
C VAL A 40 10.42 14.06 -17.54
N VAL A 41 9.92 14.40 -18.73
CA VAL A 41 9.33 15.71 -19.02
C VAL A 41 7.82 15.57 -18.88
N PRO A 42 7.21 16.03 -17.77
CA PRO A 42 5.78 15.84 -17.53
C PRO A 42 4.94 16.62 -18.56
N ARG A 43 3.84 16.01 -19.00
CA ARG A 43 2.91 16.58 -19.98
C ARG A 43 1.50 16.59 -19.43
N VAL A 44 0.83 17.73 -19.52
CA VAL A 44 -0.52 17.90 -18.97
C VAL A 44 -1.50 16.94 -19.66
N GLU A 45 -1.27 16.67 -20.94
CA GLU A 45 -2.11 15.83 -21.80
C GLU A 45 -2.11 14.34 -21.38
N GLU A 46 -1.08 13.89 -20.65
CA GLU A 46 -0.95 12.50 -20.18
C GLU A 46 -1.65 12.29 -18.82
N LEU A 47 -1.88 13.35 -18.04
CA LEU A 47 -2.52 13.26 -16.71
C LEU A 47 -3.86 12.51 -16.68
N PRO A 48 -4.76 12.63 -17.68
CA PRO A 48 -6.00 11.86 -17.70
C PRO A 48 -5.79 10.35 -17.79
N GLU A 49 -4.65 9.88 -18.30
CA GLU A 49 -4.34 8.45 -18.39
C GLU A 49 -3.95 7.88 -17.02
N TRP A 50 -3.33 8.71 -16.17
CA TRP A 50 -2.82 8.31 -14.84
C TRP A 50 -3.79 8.56 -13.69
N VAL A 51 -4.99 9.06 -13.98
CA VAL A 51 -6.02 9.35 -12.98
C VAL A 51 -7.31 8.63 -13.36
N ASP A 52 -7.72 7.68 -12.53
CA ASP A 52 -8.99 6.99 -12.68
C ASP A 52 -9.95 7.34 -11.54
N VAL A 53 -11.24 7.51 -11.85
CA VAL A 53 -12.23 8.03 -10.89
C VAL A 53 -13.53 7.26 -11.01
N HIS A 54 -13.97 6.69 -9.89
CA HIS A 54 -15.17 5.86 -9.82
C HIS A 54 -16.09 6.27 -8.69
N ASP A 55 -17.40 6.02 -8.85
CA ASP A 55 -18.30 5.92 -7.71
C ASP A 55 -17.82 4.75 -6.82
N SER A 56 -17.76 4.98 -5.51
CA SER A 56 -17.39 3.94 -4.52
C SER A 56 -18.36 3.97 -3.34
N ASP A 57 -18.60 2.81 -2.76
CA ASP A 57 -19.27 2.61 -1.47
C ASP A 57 -18.40 1.79 -0.50
N ASP A 58 -17.09 1.73 -0.75
CA ASP A 58 -16.14 0.94 0.03
C ASP A 58 -15.93 1.52 1.44
N ILE A 59 -16.02 2.84 1.59
CA ILE A 59 -15.83 3.56 2.87
C ILE A 59 -17.06 4.40 3.21
N ASP A 60 -17.63 4.18 4.41
CA ASP A 60 -18.79 4.93 4.88
C ASP A 60 -18.53 6.44 4.93
N GLY A 61 -19.47 7.22 4.42
CA GLY A 61 -19.36 8.67 4.30
C GLY A 61 -18.59 9.17 3.07
N PHE A 62 -17.92 8.30 2.31
CA PHE A 62 -17.27 8.62 1.04
C PHE A 62 -18.06 8.00 -0.11
N ASN A 63 -18.06 8.66 -1.27
CA ASN A 63 -18.91 8.25 -2.40
C ASN A 63 -18.18 8.23 -3.75
N THR A 64 -16.88 8.47 -3.73
CA THR A 64 -16.02 8.49 -4.92
C THR A 64 -14.64 8.01 -4.51
N VAL A 65 -14.00 7.20 -5.35
CA VAL A 65 -12.59 6.80 -5.21
C VAL A 65 -11.81 7.31 -6.41
N VAL A 66 -10.59 7.76 -6.16
CA VAL A 66 -9.60 8.19 -7.14
C VAL A 66 -8.43 7.22 -7.04
N TRP A 67 -8.06 6.63 -8.17
CA TRP A 67 -6.89 5.79 -8.33
C TRP A 67 -5.85 6.54 -9.17
N PHE A 68 -4.61 6.50 -8.71
CA PHE A 68 -3.47 7.01 -9.45
C PHE A 68 -2.63 5.85 -9.96
N ASP A 69 -2.17 5.97 -11.21
CA ASP A 69 -1.10 5.11 -11.71
C ASP A 69 0.25 5.55 -11.13
N ASP A 70 1.24 4.65 -11.10
CA ASP A 70 2.58 4.89 -10.55
C ASP A 70 3.26 6.10 -11.22
N GLU A 71 2.98 6.32 -12.51
CA GLU A 71 3.48 7.46 -13.28
C GLU A 71 3.04 8.82 -12.74
N ILE A 72 2.01 8.89 -11.88
CA ILE A 72 1.63 10.14 -11.20
C ILE A 72 2.80 10.72 -10.40
N GLY A 73 3.71 9.86 -9.91
CA GLY A 73 4.94 10.23 -9.21
C GLY A 73 5.87 11.15 -10.00
N CYS A 74 5.74 11.17 -11.34
CA CYS A 74 6.48 12.10 -12.20
C CYS A 74 5.96 13.55 -12.11
N TYR A 75 4.73 13.73 -11.61
CA TYR A 75 4.03 15.01 -11.51
C TYR A 75 4.01 15.52 -10.08
N CYS A 76 3.69 14.66 -9.12
CA CYS A 76 3.75 14.93 -7.69
C CYS A 76 3.85 13.62 -6.91
N ASP A 77 4.45 13.64 -5.73
CA ASP A 77 4.25 12.59 -4.74
C ASP A 77 2.89 12.88 -4.05
N PRO A 78 1.86 12.03 -4.23
CA PRO A 78 0.53 12.27 -3.67
C PRO A 78 0.51 12.43 -2.14
N TYR A 79 1.53 11.91 -1.46
CA TYR A 79 1.65 11.96 0.00
C TYR A 79 2.51 13.13 0.47
N ASP A 80 3.67 13.35 -0.16
CA ASP A 80 4.65 14.31 0.32
C ASP A 80 4.46 15.74 -0.24
N ASP A 81 3.80 15.89 -1.39
CA ASP A 81 3.65 17.19 -2.04
C ASP A 81 2.33 17.92 -1.68
N GLY A 82 1.53 17.39 -0.75
CA GLY A 82 0.30 18.03 -0.27
C GLY A 82 -0.90 17.95 -1.23
N LEU A 83 -0.98 16.85 -2.00
CA LEU A 83 -2.08 16.63 -2.94
C LEU A 83 -3.44 16.51 -2.26
N ASP A 84 -3.47 15.92 -1.07
CA ASP A 84 -4.66 15.82 -0.23
C ASP A 84 -5.24 17.22 0.07
N GLN A 85 -4.41 18.16 0.50
CA GLN A 85 -4.82 19.54 0.76
C GLN A 85 -5.28 20.24 -0.52
N ALA A 86 -4.52 20.14 -1.61
CA ALA A 86 -4.91 20.72 -2.91
C ALA A 86 -6.26 20.17 -3.42
N LEU A 87 -6.55 18.90 -3.17
CA LEU A 87 -7.84 18.26 -3.46
C LEU A 87 -8.97 18.76 -2.54
N ALA A 88 -8.70 18.94 -1.24
CA ALA A 88 -9.67 19.49 -0.30
C ALA A 88 -10.10 20.92 -0.70
N ASP A 89 -9.18 21.69 -1.27
CA ASP A 89 -9.41 23.06 -1.72
C ASP A 89 -10.17 23.14 -3.05
N GLN A 90 -10.31 22.02 -3.78
CA GLN A 90 -11.08 21.99 -5.03
C GLN A 90 -12.59 22.24 -4.77
N PRO A 91 -13.22 23.19 -5.51
CA PRO A 91 -14.63 23.47 -5.34
C PRO A 91 -15.53 22.25 -5.54
N GLY A 92 -16.26 21.88 -4.49
CA GLY A 92 -17.24 20.79 -4.54
C GLY A 92 -16.79 19.51 -3.83
N VAL A 93 -15.50 19.38 -3.52
CA VAL A 93 -14.98 18.36 -2.59
C VAL A 93 -15.38 18.74 -1.16
N LYS A 94 -15.83 17.77 -0.36
CA LYS A 94 -16.39 17.99 1.00
C LYS A 94 -15.68 17.23 2.10
N ALA A 95 -14.94 16.20 1.76
CA ALA A 95 -14.01 15.49 2.61
C ALA A 95 -13.11 14.64 1.71
N ILE A 96 -11.93 14.36 2.23
CA ILE A 96 -10.94 13.51 1.60
C ILE A 96 -10.49 12.47 2.64
N LEU A 97 -10.05 11.32 2.14
CA LEU A 97 -9.36 10.30 2.91
C LEU A 97 -8.36 9.63 1.97
N ALA A 98 -7.08 9.89 2.16
CA ALA A 98 -6.02 9.13 1.47
C ALA A 98 -5.85 7.78 2.18
N GLU A 99 -6.06 6.68 1.46
CA GLU A 99 -5.76 5.34 1.96
C GLU A 99 -4.26 5.03 1.81
N ASP A 100 -3.68 5.39 0.66
CA ASP A 100 -2.24 5.32 0.38
C ASP A 100 -1.83 6.32 -0.72
N ARG A 101 -0.67 6.07 -1.37
CA ARG A 101 -0.12 6.91 -2.45
C ARG A 101 -0.90 6.80 -3.76
N GLU A 102 -1.65 5.72 -3.97
CA GLU A 102 -2.38 5.43 -5.21
C GLU A 102 -3.89 5.64 -5.03
N VAL A 103 -4.41 5.61 -3.80
CA VAL A 103 -5.85 5.58 -3.54
C VAL A 103 -6.32 6.72 -2.63
N VAL A 104 -7.24 7.55 -3.14
CA VAL A 104 -7.88 8.64 -2.39
C VAL A 104 -9.40 8.57 -2.50
N TYR A 105 -10.08 8.55 -1.37
CA TYR A 105 -11.54 8.61 -1.29
C TYR A 105 -12.02 10.04 -1.10
N LEU A 106 -13.06 10.42 -1.85
CA LEU A 106 -13.66 11.73 -1.81
C LEU A 106 -15.13 11.65 -1.43
N ARG A 107 -15.56 12.60 -0.59
CA ARG A 107 -16.97 12.93 -0.43
C ARG A 107 -17.27 14.13 -1.30
N THR A 108 -18.04 13.95 -2.36
CA THR A 108 -18.33 15.01 -3.32
C THR A 108 -19.69 14.84 -3.96
N ARG A 109 -20.24 15.93 -4.49
CA ARG A 109 -21.45 15.88 -5.33
C ARG A 109 -21.15 16.22 -6.79
N LEU A 110 -19.90 16.34 -7.18
CA LEU A 110 -19.51 16.60 -8.57
C LEU A 110 -19.86 15.40 -9.46
N ALA A 111 -20.05 15.63 -10.77
CA ALA A 111 -20.05 14.53 -11.73
C ALA A 111 -18.66 13.87 -11.78
N ILE A 112 -18.55 12.62 -12.23
CA ILE A 112 -17.26 11.90 -12.27
C ILE A 112 -16.22 12.67 -13.08
N ASP A 113 -16.59 13.18 -14.26
CA ASP A 113 -15.67 13.95 -15.11
C ASP A 113 -15.23 15.26 -14.45
N ASP A 114 -16.11 15.90 -13.67
CA ASP A 114 -15.76 17.10 -12.90
C ASP A 114 -14.82 16.77 -11.72
N VAL A 115 -14.96 15.58 -11.12
CA VAL A 115 -14.00 15.08 -10.11
C VAL A 115 -12.65 14.85 -10.76
N LYS A 116 -12.60 14.12 -11.89
CA LYS A 116 -11.34 13.88 -12.61
C LYS A 116 -10.66 15.19 -13.01
N ALA A 117 -11.43 16.16 -13.52
CA ALA A 117 -10.95 17.50 -13.80
C ALA A 117 -10.43 18.24 -12.55
N ALA A 118 -11.07 18.07 -11.39
CA ALA A 118 -10.61 18.63 -10.12
C ALA A 118 -9.30 18.01 -9.65
N VAL A 119 -9.15 16.69 -9.79
CA VAL A 119 -7.91 15.97 -9.48
C VAL A 119 -6.77 16.44 -10.36
N ILE A 120 -6.98 16.56 -11.67
CA ILE A 120 -5.98 17.09 -12.61
C ILE A 120 -5.53 18.50 -12.21
N ARG A 121 -6.47 19.39 -11.85
CA ARG A 121 -6.13 20.73 -11.37
C ARG A 121 -5.28 20.69 -10.10
N ALA A 122 -5.64 19.86 -9.13
CA ALA A 122 -4.88 19.70 -7.89
C ALA A 122 -3.46 19.18 -8.15
N VAL A 123 -3.30 18.16 -9.02
CA VAL A 123 -1.98 17.64 -9.41
C VAL A 123 -1.13 18.72 -10.09
N VAL A 124 -1.71 19.52 -10.98
CA VAL A 124 -1.00 20.63 -11.66
C VAL A 124 -0.60 21.72 -10.67
N GLU A 125 -1.49 22.08 -9.74
CA GLU A 125 -1.22 23.07 -8.70
C GLU A 125 -0.06 22.63 -7.79
N VAL A 126 -0.09 21.38 -7.34
CA VAL A 126 0.96 20.77 -6.56
C VAL A 126 2.27 20.72 -7.36
N ASN A 127 2.23 20.28 -8.62
CA ASN A 127 3.40 20.19 -9.48
C ASN A 127 4.12 21.55 -9.66
N ARG A 128 3.36 22.64 -9.72
CA ARG A 128 3.91 24.00 -9.89
C ARG A 128 4.33 24.64 -8.58
N SER A 129 3.86 24.14 -7.45
CA SER A 129 4.23 24.64 -6.14
C SER A 129 5.70 24.30 -5.87
N PRO A 130 6.53 25.26 -5.41
CA PRO A 130 7.90 24.97 -5.01
C PRO A 130 7.90 23.82 -4.00
N ARG A 131 8.69 22.76 -4.28
CA ARG A 131 8.99 21.78 -3.24
C ARG A 131 9.81 22.47 -2.17
N ASP A 132 9.48 22.21 -0.92
CA ASP A 132 10.45 22.40 0.13
C ASP A 132 11.72 21.62 -0.26
N PRO A 133 12.92 22.20 -0.08
CA PRO A 133 14.15 21.51 -0.42
C PRO A 133 14.12 20.12 0.23
N ALA A 134 14.37 19.08 -0.59
CA ALA A 134 14.41 17.71 -0.11
C ALA A 134 15.29 17.68 1.14
N SER A 135 14.76 17.12 2.24
CA SER A 135 15.47 17.13 3.51
C SER A 135 16.91 16.64 3.28
N THR A 136 17.88 17.42 3.74
CA THR A 136 19.30 17.04 3.70
C THR A 136 19.59 15.81 4.55
N ASP A 137 18.60 15.33 5.31
CA ASP A 137 18.71 14.19 6.18
C ASP A 137 18.52 12.86 5.43
N VAL A 138 18.15 12.86 4.14
CA VAL A 138 18.01 11.60 3.37
C VAL A 138 19.35 10.85 3.31
N LEU A 139 19.36 9.62 3.82
CA LEU A 139 20.54 8.76 3.80
C LEU A 139 20.95 8.44 2.37
N SER A 140 22.25 8.55 2.08
CA SER A 140 22.78 8.11 0.80
C SER A 140 22.62 6.59 0.64
N THR A 141 22.45 6.14 -0.61
CA THR A 141 22.41 4.71 -0.94
C THR A 141 23.64 3.96 -0.38
N GLU A 142 24.81 4.59 -0.44
CA GLU A 142 26.05 4.02 0.10
C GLU A 142 25.99 3.81 1.61
N ALA A 143 25.46 4.77 2.37
CA ALA A 143 25.31 4.63 3.82
C ALA A 143 24.36 3.48 4.18
N VAL A 144 23.27 3.31 3.43
CA VAL A 144 22.33 2.20 3.64
C VAL A 144 22.96 0.86 3.25
N ASP A 145 23.71 0.79 2.15
CA ASP A 145 24.44 -0.42 1.73
C ASP A 145 25.47 -0.87 2.78
N GLN A 146 26.17 0.09 3.40
CA GLN A 146 27.11 -0.17 4.50
C GLN A 146 26.38 -0.74 5.74
N LEU A 147 25.25 -0.15 6.12
CA LEU A 147 24.42 -0.65 7.24
C LEU A 147 23.88 -2.06 6.96
N ALA A 148 23.35 -2.30 5.76
CA ALA A 148 22.86 -3.62 5.35
C ALA A 148 23.98 -4.67 5.35
N THR A 149 25.18 -4.30 4.88
CA THR A 149 26.36 -5.17 4.92
C THR A 149 26.79 -5.48 6.36
N ALA A 150 26.70 -4.51 7.27
CA ALA A 150 27.08 -4.69 8.67
C ALA A 150 26.15 -5.64 9.43
N VAL A 151 24.85 -5.65 9.12
CA VAL A 151 23.88 -6.58 9.75
C VAL A 151 23.78 -7.94 9.02
N ARG A 152 24.41 -8.09 7.86
CA ARG A 152 24.40 -9.34 7.09
C ARG A 152 24.78 -10.59 7.91
N PRO A 153 25.82 -10.59 8.77
CA PRO A 153 26.16 -11.79 9.55
C PRO A 153 25.03 -12.29 10.46
N LEU A 154 24.22 -11.39 11.03
CA LEU A 154 23.03 -11.76 11.81
C LEU A 154 21.99 -12.46 10.92
N LEU A 155 21.74 -11.91 9.73
CA LEU A 155 20.78 -12.47 8.77
C LEU A 155 21.25 -13.81 8.21
N GLU A 156 22.55 -13.97 7.92
CA GLU A 156 23.17 -15.22 7.50
C GLU A 156 23.05 -16.30 8.59
N GLN A 157 23.25 -15.94 9.86
CA GLN A 157 23.02 -16.85 11.00
C GLN A 157 21.56 -17.29 11.11
N ALA A 158 20.63 -16.39 10.76
CA ALA A 158 19.21 -16.72 10.62
C ALA A 158 18.89 -17.48 9.32
N GLY A 159 19.88 -17.80 8.48
CA GLY A 159 19.71 -18.57 7.25
C GLY A 159 19.20 -17.77 6.06
N PHE A 160 19.27 -16.44 6.11
CA PHE A 160 19.02 -15.59 4.95
C PHE A 160 20.28 -15.46 4.09
N ALA A 161 20.07 -15.36 2.78
CA ALA A 161 21.10 -15.02 1.81
C ALA A 161 20.77 -13.68 1.16
N ASN A 162 21.78 -12.96 0.67
CA ASN A 162 21.54 -11.80 -0.18
C ASN A 162 20.92 -12.21 -1.52
N THR A 163 20.02 -11.40 -2.03
CA THR A 163 19.47 -11.53 -3.37
C THR A 163 20.42 -10.94 -4.42
N PRO A 164 20.25 -11.28 -5.72
CA PRO A 164 20.98 -10.64 -6.81
C PRO A 164 20.68 -9.14 -6.99
N THR A 165 19.62 -8.60 -6.39
CA THR A 165 19.23 -7.19 -6.57
C THR A 165 20.11 -6.22 -5.79
N GLY A 166 20.87 -6.70 -4.80
CA GLY A 166 21.87 -5.91 -4.10
C GLY A 166 22.07 -6.26 -2.62
N PRO A 167 22.98 -5.54 -1.95
CA PRO A 167 23.37 -5.83 -0.56
C PRO A 167 22.26 -5.57 0.46
N ARG A 168 21.22 -4.83 0.06
CA ARG A 168 20.09 -4.41 0.89
C ARG A 168 18.96 -5.42 1.00
N TYR A 169 18.96 -6.44 0.15
CA TYR A 169 17.85 -7.37 -0.02
C TYR A 169 18.29 -8.78 0.34
N PHE A 170 17.52 -9.42 1.21
CA PHE A 170 17.80 -10.73 1.76
C PHE A 170 16.59 -11.62 1.59
N TYR A 171 16.82 -12.90 1.34
CA TYR A 171 15.77 -13.89 1.21
C TYR A 171 16.14 -15.19 1.90
N ARG A 172 15.11 -15.97 2.25
CA ARG A 172 15.25 -17.33 2.78
C ARG A 172 14.07 -18.16 2.31
N GLU A 173 14.34 -19.38 1.84
CA GLU A 173 13.30 -20.32 1.48
C GLU A 173 12.64 -20.93 2.72
N GLY A 174 11.30 -20.97 2.68
CA GLY A 174 10.45 -21.68 3.62
C GLY A 174 10.00 -23.04 3.08
N SER A 175 9.02 -23.65 3.75
CA SER A 175 8.40 -24.87 3.27
C SER A 175 7.32 -24.56 2.22
N ASN A 176 7.00 -25.54 1.38
CA ASN A 176 5.83 -25.50 0.49
C ASN A 176 5.83 -24.31 -0.49
N GLY A 177 7.02 -23.88 -0.93
CA GLY A 177 7.20 -22.74 -1.84
C GLY A 177 7.12 -21.36 -1.17
N PHE A 178 7.05 -21.30 0.16
CA PHE A 178 7.09 -20.04 0.89
C PHE A 178 8.48 -19.42 0.75
N VAL A 179 8.52 -18.09 0.68
CA VAL A 179 9.78 -17.35 0.64
C VAL A 179 9.67 -16.18 1.60
N GLN A 180 10.71 -15.96 2.38
CA GLN A 180 10.78 -14.84 3.30
C GLN A 180 11.75 -13.83 2.75
N SER A 181 11.40 -12.56 2.88
CA SER A 181 12.18 -11.46 2.33
C SER A 181 12.36 -10.38 3.38
N ILE A 182 13.55 -9.79 3.41
CA ILE A 182 13.89 -8.61 4.21
C ILE A 182 14.58 -7.62 3.28
N ALA A 183 14.20 -6.35 3.35
CA ALA A 183 14.87 -5.26 2.67
C ALA A 183 15.23 -4.16 3.67
N VAL A 184 16.43 -3.60 3.52
CA VAL A 184 16.94 -2.46 4.29
C VAL A 184 17.10 -1.30 3.32
N THR A 185 16.22 -0.31 3.40
CA THR A 185 16.12 0.77 2.40
C THR A 185 16.18 2.15 3.06
N PRO A 186 16.54 3.23 2.35
CA PRO A 186 16.44 4.57 2.92
C PRO A 186 14.99 4.87 3.28
N GLY A 187 14.78 5.46 4.44
CA GLY A 187 13.49 5.99 4.83
C GLY A 187 13.19 7.26 4.05
N VAL A 188 11.97 7.35 3.51
CA VAL A 188 11.46 8.49 2.75
C VAL A 188 10.03 8.78 3.17
N GLY A 189 9.61 10.03 3.00
CA GLY A 189 8.27 10.52 3.27
C GLY A 189 8.03 10.97 4.71
N THR A 190 6.78 11.35 4.98
CA THR A 190 6.35 11.94 6.26
C THR A 190 5.03 11.35 6.72
N SER A 191 4.93 10.85 7.95
CA SER A 191 3.66 10.32 8.48
C SER A 191 2.52 11.36 8.46
N GLY A 192 1.26 10.89 8.53
CA GLY A 192 0.08 11.75 8.61
C GLY A 192 0.02 12.67 9.84
N ASP A 193 0.87 12.44 10.85
CA ASP A 193 1.09 13.36 11.98
C ASP A 193 2.22 14.38 11.79
N GLY A 194 2.86 14.40 10.61
CA GLY A 194 3.98 15.27 10.28
C GLY A 194 5.37 14.71 10.66
N THR A 195 5.45 13.48 11.18
CA THR A 195 6.75 12.85 11.51
C THR A 195 7.51 12.51 10.23
N SER A 196 8.64 13.18 10.00
CA SER A 196 9.53 12.86 8.88
C SER A 196 10.24 11.52 9.10
N TYR A 197 10.30 10.71 8.04
CA TYR A 197 11.09 9.49 7.99
C TYR A 197 12.43 9.68 7.26
N ALA A 198 12.70 10.89 6.76
CA ALA A 198 14.00 11.23 6.21
C ALA A 198 15.08 11.06 7.28
N GLY A 199 16.20 10.44 6.90
CA GLY A 199 17.30 10.13 7.82
C GLY A 199 17.13 8.85 8.62
N LEU A 200 16.00 8.15 8.47
CA LEU A 200 15.82 6.81 9.02
C LEU A 200 16.15 5.74 7.98
N VAL A 201 16.30 4.52 8.46
CA VAL A 201 16.33 3.31 7.63
C VAL A 201 14.98 2.62 7.74
N TRP A 202 14.44 2.24 6.59
CA TRP A 202 13.22 1.45 6.49
C TRP A 202 13.56 -0.04 6.36
N VAL A 203 13.20 -0.81 7.38
CA VAL A 203 13.27 -2.27 7.37
C VAL A 203 11.91 -2.81 6.97
N MET A 204 11.84 -3.35 5.75
CA MET A 204 10.68 -4.07 5.26
C MET A 204 10.93 -5.57 5.41
N SER A 205 9.95 -6.32 5.87
CA SER A 205 10.06 -7.79 5.92
C SER A 205 8.73 -8.45 5.62
N GLY A 206 8.73 -9.70 5.17
CA GLY A 206 7.49 -10.40 4.93
C GLY A 206 7.68 -11.85 4.53
N THR A 207 6.55 -12.56 4.45
CA THR A 207 6.49 -13.91 3.87
C THR A 207 5.62 -13.89 2.63
N HIS A 208 6.22 -14.28 1.51
CA HIS A 208 5.52 -14.64 0.30
C HIS A 208 4.86 -16.00 0.46
N VAL A 209 3.57 -16.04 0.13
CA VAL A 209 2.71 -17.20 0.31
C VAL A 209 2.20 -17.61 -1.08
N PRO A 210 2.53 -18.83 -1.56
CA PRO A 210 2.04 -19.28 -2.85
C PRO A 210 0.51 -19.24 -2.95
N GLY A 211 0.01 -18.62 -4.02
CA GLY A 211 -1.43 -18.39 -4.22
C GLY A 211 -1.98 -17.12 -3.57
N PHE A 212 -1.10 -16.28 -3.01
CA PHE A 212 -1.39 -14.94 -2.53
C PHE A 212 -0.89 -13.89 -3.55
N GLY A 213 -1.75 -12.96 -3.97
CA GLY A 213 -1.40 -11.89 -4.92
C GLY A 213 -1.37 -12.30 -6.41
N ARG A 214 -1.17 -11.31 -7.30
CA ARG A 214 -1.11 -11.51 -8.77
C ARG A 214 0.30 -11.71 -9.31
N ASP A 215 1.32 -11.13 -8.67
CA ASP A 215 2.71 -11.17 -9.14
C ASP A 215 3.55 -12.14 -8.34
N ILE A 216 3.97 -13.23 -8.99
CA ILE A 216 4.85 -14.24 -8.41
C ILE A 216 6.16 -14.22 -9.19
N PRO A 217 7.26 -13.75 -8.59
CA PRO A 217 8.57 -13.91 -9.18
C PRO A 217 8.86 -15.40 -9.44
N SER A 218 9.39 -15.73 -10.61
CA SER A 218 9.67 -17.11 -11.02
C SER A 218 10.72 -17.83 -10.17
N ARG A 219 11.38 -17.11 -9.25
CA ARG A 219 12.48 -17.60 -8.42
C ARG A 219 12.42 -17.02 -7.00
N PRO A 220 12.78 -17.80 -5.96
CA PRO A 220 12.80 -17.33 -4.58
C PRO A 220 13.68 -16.10 -4.34
N ASP A 221 14.83 -16.04 -5.01
CA ASP A 221 15.81 -14.95 -4.89
C ASP A 221 15.34 -13.61 -5.49
N ARG A 222 14.15 -13.58 -6.10
CA ARG A 222 13.51 -12.38 -6.65
C ARG A 222 12.30 -11.91 -5.83
N VAL A 223 11.99 -12.59 -4.74
CA VAL A 223 10.89 -12.19 -3.85
C VAL A 223 11.35 -11.01 -2.99
N ALA A 224 10.81 -9.82 -3.27
CA ALA A 224 10.91 -8.63 -2.43
C ALA A 224 9.80 -8.61 -1.36
N PRO A 225 9.94 -7.83 -0.28
CA PRO A 225 8.91 -7.70 0.75
C PRO A 225 7.55 -7.23 0.22
N ALA A 226 7.52 -6.41 -0.84
CA ALA A 226 6.29 -5.97 -1.50
C ALA A 226 5.46 -7.14 -2.11
N HIS A 227 6.09 -8.26 -2.46
CA HIS A 227 5.39 -9.45 -2.95
C HIS A 227 4.84 -10.35 -1.82
N CYS A 228 4.98 -9.93 -0.56
CA CYS A 228 4.58 -10.70 0.61
C CYS A 228 3.17 -10.29 1.08
N GLY A 229 2.36 -11.26 1.53
CA GLY A 229 0.99 -10.96 1.98
C GLY A 229 0.89 -10.35 3.38
N GLN A 230 2.01 -10.30 4.10
CA GLN A 230 2.12 -9.80 5.47
C GLN A 230 3.40 -8.97 5.63
N PRO A 231 3.53 -7.85 4.92
CA PRO A 231 4.70 -7.01 5.08
C PRO A 231 4.65 -6.36 6.48
N ALA A 232 5.78 -6.38 7.18
CA ALA A 232 6.03 -5.62 8.39
C ALA A 232 7.06 -4.52 8.09
N TYR A 233 6.80 -3.33 8.62
CA TYR A 233 7.52 -2.11 8.32
C TYR A 233 8.03 -1.48 9.60
N HIS A 234 9.34 -1.22 9.66
CA HIS A 234 9.96 -0.55 10.80
C HIS A 234 10.81 0.63 10.32
N TRP A 235 10.63 1.79 10.93
CA TRP A 235 11.45 2.97 10.72
C TRP A 235 12.50 3.05 11.84
N VAL A 236 13.78 2.96 11.48
CA VAL A 236 14.86 2.67 12.41
C VAL A 236 15.94 3.74 12.32
N THR A 237 16.49 4.15 13.47
CA THR A 237 17.68 5.01 13.50
C THR A 237 18.83 4.35 12.71
N PRO A 238 19.59 5.09 11.87
CA PRO A 238 20.58 4.55 10.94
C PRO A 238 21.87 4.09 11.64
N THR A 239 21.76 3.11 12.53
CA THR A 239 22.87 2.52 13.28
C THR A 239 22.77 1.00 13.24
N VAL A 240 23.92 0.33 13.29
CA VAL A 240 23.99 -1.13 13.32
C VAL A 240 23.25 -1.67 14.55
N ASP A 241 23.39 -1.03 15.71
CA ASP A 241 22.75 -1.46 16.95
C ASP A 241 21.22 -1.34 16.92
N ALA A 242 20.68 -0.27 16.33
CA ALA A 242 19.23 -0.12 16.20
C ALA A 242 18.66 -1.14 15.20
N LEU A 243 19.33 -1.33 14.05
CA LEU A 243 18.93 -2.35 13.08
C LEU A 243 19.01 -3.77 13.66
N THR A 244 20.09 -4.09 14.38
CA THR A 244 20.28 -5.39 15.02
C THR A 244 19.15 -5.68 16.02
N ARG A 245 18.77 -4.71 16.84
CA ARG A 245 17.65 -4.84 17.78
C ARG A 245 16.33 -5.10 17.09
N VAL A 246 15.95 -4.27 16.11
CA VAL A 246 14.70 -4.46 15.35
C VAL A 246 14.68 -5.81 14.63
N LEU A 247 15.80 -6.19 14.01
CA LEU A 247 15.90 -7.48 13.33
C LEU A 247 15.73 -8.65 14.31
N HIS A 248 16.42 -8.61 15.45
CA HIS A 248 16.42 -9.70 16.41
C HIS A 248 15.11 -9.80 17.22
N ASP A 249 14.59 -8.67 17.69
CA ASP A 249 13.50 -8.64 18.66
C ASP A 249 12.11 -8.60 18.00
N GLU A 250 12.01 -8.10 16.77
CA GLU A 250 10.72 -7.88 16.11
C GLU A 250 10.59 -8.65 14.79
N VAL A 251 11.57 -8.53 13.88
CA VAL A 251 11.45 -9.09 12.51
C VAL A 251 11.66 -10.61 12.48
N LEU A 252 12.82 -11.09 12.95
CA LEU A 252 13.18 -12.50 12.88
C LEU A 252 12.22 -13.42 13.66
N PRO A 253 11.69 -13.06 14.84
CA PRO A 253 10.71 -13.88 15.55
C PRO A 253 9.45 -14.15 14.73
N VAL A 254 8.91 -13.13 14.06
CA VAL A 254 7.74 -13.28 13.18
C VAL A 254 8.08 -14.17 11.99
N LEU A 255 9.18 -13.90 11.29
CA LEU A 255 9.59 -14.72 10.14
C LEU A 255 9.88 -16.17 10.56
N ASN A 256 10.40 -16.43 11.75
CA ASN A 256 10.63 -17.82 12.18
C ASN A 256 9.32 -18.60 12.35
N VAL A 257 8.22 -17.96 12.73
CA VAL A 257 6.91 -18.63 12.93
C VAL A 257 6.00 -18.61 11.71
N THR A 258 6.38 -17.93 10.62
CA THR A 258 5.58 -17.87 9.38
C THR A 258 6.20 -18.63 8.21
N ARG A 259 7.17 -19.52 8.48
CA ARG A 259 7.98 -20.19 7.43
C ARG A 259 7.24 -21.27 6.64
N GLY A 260 6.06 -21.68 7.07
CA GLY A 260 5.29 -22.75 6.47
C GLY A 260 3.79 -22.59 6.67
N ARG A 261 3.02 -23.46 6.01
CA ARG A 261 1.55 -23.40 6.01
C ARG A 261 0.94 -23.52 7.41
N ALA A 262 1.37 -24.53 8.17
CA ALA A 262 0.80 -24.83 9.47
C ALA A 262 1.13 -23.75 10.50
N GLU A 263 2.39 -23.32 10.51
CA GLU A 263 2.91 -22.30 11.41
C GLU A 263 2.28 -20.93 11.12
N LEU A 264 2.21 -20.55 9.84
CA LEU A 264 1.52 -19.34 9.41
C LEU A 264 0.04 -19.37 9.80
N ALA A 265 -0.67 -20.47 9.52
CA ALA A 265 -2.08 -20.58 9.85
C ALA A 265 -2.33 -20.54 11.36
N ALA A 266 -1.45 -21.14 12.17
CA ALA A 266 -1.52 -21.06 13.62
C ALA A 266 -1.26 -19.62 14.10
N TRP A 267 -0.30 -18.92 13.50
CA TRP A 267 0.02 -17.54 13.84
C TRP A 267 -1.12 -16.57 13.48
N VAL A 268 -1.66 -16.62 12.27
CA VAL A 268 -2.80 -15.78 11.83
C VAL A 268 -4.10 -16.21 12.51
N GLY A 269 -4.36 -17.52 12.63
CA GLY A 269 -5.57 -18.04 13.29
C GLY A 269 -5.58 -17.87 14.80
N GLY A 270 -4.43 -17.58 15.42
CA GLY A 270 -4.34 -17.19 16.83
C GLY A 270 -4.75 -15.74 17.08
N ASP A 271 -4.51 -14.86 16.11
CA ASP A 271 -4.90 -13.46 16.12
C ASP A 271 -4.91 -12.92 14.67
N PRO A 272 -6.09 -12.81 14.04
CA PRO A 272 -6.21 -12.34 12.66
C PRO A 272 -5.80 -10.86 12.46
N THR A 273 -5.70 -10.06 13.53
CA THR A 273 -5.26 -8.66 13.45
C THR A 273 -3.78 -8.51 13.14
N ARG A 274 -3.01 -9.60 13.32
CA ARG A 274 -1.60 -9.68 12.90
C ARG A 274 -1.40 -9.54 11.39
N VAL A 275 -2.45 -9.73 10.60
CA VAL A 275 -2.48 -9.34 9.19
C VAL A 275 -2.96 -7.89 9.13
N PRO A 276 -2.07 -6.91 8.92
CA PRO A 276 -2.38 -5.50 9.09
C PRO A 276 -3.41 -5.02 8.06
N VAL A 277 -3.27 -5.47 6.80
CA VAL A 277 -4.20 -5.12 5.72
C VAL A 277 -5.48 -5.96 5.84
N PRO A 278 -6.65 -5.37 6.16
CA PRO A 278 -7.88 -6.15 6.37
C PRO A 278 -8.28 -6.99 5.15
N ASN A 279 -8.09 -6.45 3.94
CA ASN A 279 -8.40 -7.11 2.66
C ASN A 279 -7.58 -8.39 2.41
N HIS A 280 -6.46 -8.59 3.13
CA HIS A 280 -5.65 -9.80 3.02
C HIS A 280 -6.22 -10.98 3.84
N ARG A 281 -7.01 -10.70 4.88
CA ARG A 281 -7.54 -11.71 5.80
C ARG A 281 -8.49 -12.71 5.10
N PRO A 282 -9.43 -12.29 4.23
CA PRO A 282 -10.22 -13.22 3.41
C PRO A 282 -9.37 -14.19 2.59
N THR A 283 -8.30 -13.69 1.96
CA THR A 283 -7.38 -14.52 1.15
C THR A 283 -6.69 -15.57 2.00
N TYR A 284 -6.21 -15.19 3.19
CA TYR A 284 -5.63 -16.15 4.14
C TYR A 284 -6.64 -17.20 4.60
N ALA A 285 -7.89 -16.81 4.90
CA ALA A 285 -8.93 -17.77 5.26
C ALA A 285 -9.18 -18.80 4.15
N ARG A 286 -9.26 -18.36 2.89
CA ARG A 286 -9.41 -19.26 1.74
C ARG A 286 -8.22 -20.20 1.62
N LEU A 287 -7.00 -19.67 1.67
CA LEU A 287 -5.78 -20.48 1.55
C LEU A 287 -5.68 -21.53 2.67
N PHE A 288 -5.97 -21.16 3.92
CA PHE A 288 -5.98 -22.10 5.04
C PHE A 288 -7.00 -23.20 4.84
N ALA A 289 -8.21 -22.88 4.37
CA ALA A 289 -9.23 -23.87 4.07
C ALA A 289 -8.79 -24.81 2.93
N GLN A 290 -8.16 -24.28 1.87
CA GLN A 290 -7.60 -25.08 0.77
C GLN A 290 -6.46 -26.00 1.23
N TRP A 291 -5.70 -25.60 2.24
CA TRP A 291 -4.64 -26.43 2.83
C TRP A 291 -5.16 -27.44 3.87
N GLY A 292 -6.47 -27.50 4.11
CA GLY A 292 -7.08 -28.38 5.11
C GLY A 292 -6.94 -27.88 6.55
N LEU A 293 -6.49 -26.65 6.76
CA LEU A 293 -6.33 -26.01 8.09
C LEU A 293 -7.64 -25.31 8.48
N VAL A 294 -8.70 -26.12 8.56
CA VAL A 294 -10.10 -25.68 8.62
C VAL A 294 -10.40 -24.85 9.87
N ASP A 295 -9.81 -25.21 11.01
CA ASP A 295 -10.05 -24.50 12.27
C ASP A 295 -9.47 -23.08 12.24
N GLN A 296 -8.27 -22.93 11.69
CA GLN A 296 -7.61 -21.64 11.51
C GLN A 296 -8.39 -20.80 10.51
N ALA A 297 -8.81 -21.38 9.38
CA ALA A 297 -9.66 -20.71 8.40
C ALA A 297 -10.97 -20.20 9.03
N ALA A 298 -11.64 -21.03 9.84
CA ALA A 298 -12.88 -20.67 10.50
C ALA A 298 -12.71 -19.52 11.51
N ARG A 299 -11.58 -19.46 12.24
CA ARG A 299 -11.27 -18.34 13.13
C ARG A 299 -11.08 -17.03 12.36
N VAL A 300 -10.38 -17.05 11.24
CA VAL A 300 -10.20 -15.86 10.40
C VAL A 300 -11.53 -15.39 9.82
N VAL A 301 -12.38 -16.30 9.33
CA VAL A 301 -13.74 -15.98 8.85
C VAL A 301 -14.59 -15.38 9.98
N ALA A 302 -14.57 -15.98 11.17
CA ALA A 302 -15.32 -15.46 12.31
C ALA A 302 -14.89 -14.02 12.67
N HIS A 303 -13.59 -13.75 12.65
CA HIS A 303 -13.05 -12.40 12.87
C HIS A 303 -13.55 -11.41 11.81
N VAL A 304 -13.49 -11.78 10.53
CA VAL A 304 -14.02 -10.96 9.41
C VAL A 304 -15.51 -10.71 9.60
N ASP A 305 -16.27 -11.73 9.99
CA ASP A 305 -17.71 -11.61 10.21
C ASP A 305 -18.03 -10.67 11.37
N GLU A 306 -17.27 -10.70 12.44
CA GLU A 306 -17.51 -9.86 13.62
C GLU A 306 -17.07 -8.41 13.38
N HIS A 307 -15.90 -8.19 12.79
CA HIS A 307 -15.22 -6.90 12.79
C HIS A 307 -15.21 -6.19 11.43
N GLU A 308 -15.30 -6.91 10.31
CA GLU A 308 -15.05 -6.37 8.96
C GLU A 308 -16.27 -6.53 8.05
N ARG A 309 -17.32 -5.73 8.31
CA ARG A 309 -18.64 -5.90 7.64
C ARG A 309 -18.56 -5.85 6.12
N CYS A 310 -17.73 -4.98 5.54
CA CYS A 310 -17.54 -4.87 4.09
C CYS A 310 -16.89 -6.12 3.47
N LEU A 311 -16.15 -6.92 4.26
CA LEU A 311 -15.41 -8.09 3.78
C LEU A 311 -16.17 -9.40 3.94
N ARG A 312 -17.38 -9.37 4.50
CA ARG A 312 -18.22 -10.56 4.70
C ARG A 312 -18.60 -11.24 3.39
N ASP A 313 -18.85 -10.44 2.36
CA ASP A 313 -19.25 -10.90 1.03
C ASP A 313 -18.06 -10.88 0.05
N HIS A 314 -16.85 -10.62 0.54
CA HIS A 314 -15.64 -10.73 -0.26
C HIS A 314 -15.52 -12.16 -0.83
N ARG A 315 -15.16 -12.28 -2.12
CA ARG A 315 -15.12 -13.56 -2.85
C ARG A 315 -14.35 -14.65 -2.10
N ASP A 316 -13.23 -14.28 -1.47
CA ASP A 316 -12.37 -15.24 -0.75
C ASP A 316 -12.97 -15.64 0.61
N THR A 317 -13.71 -14.74 1.27
CA THR A 317 -14.47 -15.08 2.49
C THR A 317 -15.57 -16.09 2.17
N VAL A 318 -16.31 -15.87 1.08
CA VAL A 318 -17.37 -16.79 0.63
C VAL A 318 -16.77 -18.15 0.28
N ALA A 319 -15.71 -18.18 -0.53
CA ALA A 319 -15.01 -19.42 -0.89
C ALA A 319 -14.47 -20.17 0.34
N ALA A 320 -13.90 -19.45 1.31
CA ALA A 320 -13.44 -20.05 2.57
C ALA A 320 -14.60 -20.73 3.33
N ARG A 321 -15.77 -20.08 3.44
CA ARG A 321 -16.95 -20.66 4.11
C ARG A 321 -17.42 -21.94 3.43
N GLU A 322 -17.44 -21.97 2.10
CA GLU A 322 -17.84 -23.16 1.34
C GLU A 322 -16.90 -24.33 1.60
N LEU A 323 -15.58 -24.07 1.56
CA LEU A 323 -14.56 -25.09 1.86
C LEU A 323 -14.66 -25.59 3.31
N ILE A 324 -14.89 -24.69 4.27
CA ILE A 324 -15.06 -25.05 5.69
C ILE A 324 -16.32 -25.93 5.87
N ARG A 325 -17.43 -25.59 5.23
CA ARG A 325 -18.68 -26.39 5.28
C ARG A 325 -18.48 -27.76 4.67
N ALA A 326 -17.78 -27.85 3.53
CA ALA A 326 -17.51 -29.12 2.88
C ALA A 326 -16.61 -30.04 3.72
N ALA A 327 -15.73 -29.46 4.56
CA ALA A 327 -14.81 -30.21 5.41
C ALA A 327 -15.38 -30.62 6.79
N ARG A 328 -16.53 -30.04 7.20
CA ARG A 328 -17.21 -30.33 8.46
C ARG A 328 -18.59 -30.94 8.18
N PRO A 329 -18.71 -32.28 8.07
CA PRO A 329 -19.96 -32.96 7.79
C PRO A 329 -21.00 -32.83 8.91
#